data_AF-A0A1G9R3X9-F1
#
_entry.id   AF-A0A1G9R3X9-F1
#
_cell.length_a   1.000
_cell.length_b   1.000
_cell.length_c   1.000
_cell.angle_alpha   90.00
_cell.angle_beta   90.00
_cell.angle_gamma   90.00
#
_symmetry.space_group_name_H-M   'P 1'
#
loop_
_entity.id
_entity.type
_entity.pdbx_description
1 polymer ?
#
loop_
_entity_poly.entity_id
_entity_poly.type
_entity_poly.pdbx_seq_one_letter_code
_entity_poly.pdbx_strand_id
1 'polypeptide(L)'
;MTEYQPGVCNIGRSEQRRRSALGALGLLATLAVVLWVFATDTSRLYLLVTAAPFFLVAEGFLQARSGFCPGFATAGIYDVSDDGGERQQVADAEARAADRRRARRLHLHAAGLAALATGVVFFVGTLVP
;
A
#
# COMPACT_ATOMS: atom_id res chain seq x y z
N MET A 1 15.13 17.44 -8.23
CA MET A 1 13.75 17.15 -8.66
C MET A 1 13.66 15.67 -8.94
N THR A 2 12.53 15.04 -8.60
CA THR A 2 12.30 13.64 -8.93
C THR A 2 11.95 13.55 -10.41
N GLU A 3 12.57 12.63 -11.15
CA GLU A 3 12.26 12.40 -12.56
C GLU A 3 11.55 11.04 -12.72
N TYR A 4 10.68 10.94 -13.72
CA TYR A 4 10.07 9.67 -14.07
C TYR A 4 11.13 8.68 -14.55
N GLN A 5 11.11 7.47 -13.97
CA GLN A 5 11.98 6.38 -14.39
C GLN A 5 11.14 5.09 -14.48
N PRO A 6 11.01 4.48 -15.67
CA PRO A 6 10.19 3.30 -15.88
C PRO A 6 10.54 2.16 -14.92
N GLY A 7 9.52 1.64 -14.23
CA GLY A 7 9.65 0.56 -13.26
C GLY A 7 10.38 0.91 -11.97
N VAL A 8 10.77 2.17 -11.77
CA VAL A 8 11.53 2.62 -10.60
C VAL A 8 10.82 3.75 -9.87
N CYS A 9 10.47 4.85 -10.54
CA CYS A 9 9.83 6.02 -9.94
C CYS A 9 8.78 6.63 -10.87
N ASN A 10 7.57 6.86 -10.35
CA ASN A 10 6.48 7.51 -11.09
C ASN A 10 5.65 8.49 -10.26
N ILE A 11 6.04 8.75 -9.00
CA ILE A 11 5.38 9.73 -8.13
C ILE A 11 6.35 10.67 -7.41
N GLY A 12 5.97 11.94 -7.35
CA GLY A 12 6.64 13.01 -6.62
C GLY A 12 6.38 12.98 -5.11
N ARG A 13 6.92 13.96 -4.38
CA ARG A 13 6.87 14.01 -2.91
C ARG A 13 5.46 14.18 -2.35
N SER A 14 4.62 15.01 -2.99
CA SER A 14 3.21 15.21 -2.62
C SER A 14 2.43 13.88 -2.66
N GLU A 15 2.55 13.14 -3.77
CA GLU A 15 1.91 11.84 -3.96
C GLU A 15 2.47 10.80 -2.99
N GLN A 16 3.78 10.78 -2.72
CA GLN A 16 4.37 9.92 -1.68
C GLN A 16 3.76 10.20 -0.30
N ARG A 17 3.62 11.47 0.11
CA ARG A 17 2.95 11.85 1.38
C ARG A 17 1.51 11.37 1.42
N ARG A 18 0.79 11.43 0.30
CA ARG A 18 -0.58 10.91 0.18
C ARG A 18 -0.64 9.40 0.38
N ARG A 19 0.35 8.64 -0.12
CA ARG A 19 0.44 7.19 0.12
C ARG A 19 0.82 6.87 1.56
N SER A 20 1.71 7.65 2.19
CA SER A 20 1.96 7.55 3.64
C SER A 20 0.70 7.78 4.46
N ALA A 21 -0.13 8.77 4.10
CA ALA A 21 -1.41 9.03 4.76
C ALA A 21 -2.39 7.85 4.62
N LEU A 22 -2.49 7.25 3.43
CA LEU A 22 -3.27 6.01 3.25
C LEU A 22 -2.77 4.86 4.11
N GLY A 23 -1.44 4.71 4.24
CA GLY A 23 -0.84 3.72 5.13
C GLY A 23 -1.20 3.96 6.59
N ALA A 24 -1.18 5.21 7.05
CA ALA A 24 -1.60 5.59 8.40
C ALA A 24 -3.08 5.31 8.65
N LEU A 25 -3.95 5.59 7.68
CA LEU A 25 -5.38 5.24 7.75
C LEU A 25 -5.58 3.72 7.84
N GLY A 26 -4.82 2.94 7.08
CA GLY A 26 -4.79 1.48 7.22
C GLY A 26 -4.43 1.04 8.64
N LEU A 27 -3.43 1.66 9.26
CA LEU A 27 -3.02 1.32 10.62
C LEU A 27 -4.12 1.63 11.65
N LEU A 28 -4.77 2.79 11.53
CA LEU A 28 -5.90 3.15 12.38
C LEU A 28 -7.08 2.18 12.21
N ALA A 29 -7.38 1.77 10.98
CA ALA A 29 -8.42 0.79 10.71
C ALA A 29 -8.08 -0.59 11.29
N THR A 30 -6.83 -1.05 11.20
CA THR A 30 -6.37 -2.27 11.87
C THR A 30 -6.58 -2.18 13.38
N LEU A 31 -6.17 -1.07 14.01
CA LEU A 31 -6.35 -0.87 15.45
C LEU A 31 -7.83 -0.91 15.84
N ALA A 32 -8.70 -0.27 15.07
CA ALA A 32 -10.14 -0.29 15.31
C ALA A 32 -10.72 -1.72 15.26
N VAL A 33 -10.33 -2.53 14.28
CA VAL A 33 -10.76 -3.95 14.20
C VAL A 33 -10.29 -4.74 15.42
N VAL A 34 -9.02 -4.62 15.79
CA VAL A 34 -8.45 -5.33 16.95
C VAL A 34 -9.19 -4.91 18.23
N LEU A 35 -9.31 -3.61 18.50
CA LEU A 35 -10.00 -3.10 19.68
C LEU A 35 -11.45 -3.56 19.73
N TRP A 36 -12.16 -3.53 18.60
CA TRP A 36 -13.54 -4.02 18.53
C TRP A 36 -13.66 -5.49 18.89
N VAL A 37 -12.79 -6.36 18.35
CA VAL A 37 -12.81 -7.80 18.66
C VAL A 37 -12.67 -8.06 20.15
N PHE A 38 -11.71 -7.39 20.81
CA PHE A 38 -11.48 -7.58 22.24
C PHE A 38 -12.52 -6.90 23.12
N ALA A 39 -12.98 -5.68 22.77
CA ALA A 39 -13.94 -4.93 23.58
C ALA A 39 -15.36 -5.53 23.57
N THR A 40 -15.69 -6.32 22.56
CA THR A 40 -17.03 -6.93 22.40
C THR A 40 -17.05 -8.43 22.62
N ASP A 41 -15.92 -9.01 22.99
CA ASP A 41 -15.70 -10.46 23.07
C ASP A 41 -16.13 -11.22 21.79
N THR A 42 -15.94 -10.58 20.64
CA THR A 42 -16.25 -11.19 19.34
C THR A 42 -15.26 -12.31 19.04
N SER A 43 -15.70 -13.32 18.26
CA SER A 43 -14.84 -14.41 17.79
C SER A 43 -13.51 -13.91 17.21
N ARG A 44 -12.41 -14.53 17.63
CA ARG A 44 -11.04 -14.18 17.22
C ARG A 44 -10.80 -14.40 15.72
N LEU A 45 -11.66 -15.16 15.04
CA LEU A 45 -11.66 -15.28 13.57
C LEU A 45 -11.82 -13.92 12.86
N TYR A 46 -12.49 -12.95 13.49
CA TYR A 46 -12.63 -11.61 12.91
C TYR A 46 -11.31 -10.83 12.87
N LEU A 47 -10.27 -11.24 13.58
CA LEU A 47 -8.93 -10.65 13.42
C LEU A 47 -8.36 -10.90 12.01
N LEU A 48 -8.85 -11.90 11.27
CA LEU A 48 -8.47 -12.10 9.87
C LEU A 48 -8.89 -10.94 8.96
N VAL A 49 -9.91 -10.17 9.35
CA VAL A 49 -10.33 -8.95 8.64
C VAL A 49 -9.21 -7.91 8.60
N THR A 50 -8.25 -7.95 9.53
CA THR A 50 -7.08 -7.05 9.53
C THR A 50 -6.20 -7.17 8.29
N ALA A 51 -6.34 -8.23 7.48
CA ALA A 51 -5.59 -8.40 6.24
C ALA A 51 -5.81 -7.23 5.26
N ALA A 52 -7.05 -6.75 5.13
CA ALA A 52 -7.37 -5.64 4.24
C ALA A 52 -6.72 -4.30 4.68
N PRO A 53 -6.88 -3.82 5.94
CA PRO A 53 -6.21 -2.61 6.37
C PRO A 53 -4.69 -2.77 6.45
N PHE A 54 -4.13 -3.93 6.78
CA PHE A 54 -2.69 -4.16 6.68
C PHE A 54 -2.17 -4.11 5.25
N PHE A 55 -2.96 -4.54 4.26
CA PHE A 55 -2.61 -4.35 2.86
C PHE A 55 -2.50 -2.86 2.51
N LEU A 56 -3.41 -2.01 3.00
CA LEU A 56 -3.31 -0.56 2.85
C LEU A 56 -2.06 0.03 3.54
N VAL A 57 -1.73 -0.46 4.74
CA VAL A 57 -0.47 -0.08 5.43
C VAL A 57 0.73 -0.40 4.55
N ALA A 58 0.82 -1.64 4.06
CA ALA A 58 1.95 -2.10 3.27
C ALA A 58 2.06 -1.38 1.91
N GLU A 59 0.93 -1.19 1.20
CA GLU A 59 0.87 -0.39 -0.01
C GLU A 59 1.35 1.05 0.23
N GLY A 60 0.77 1.73 1.22
CA GLY A 60 1.13 3.10 1.55
C GLY A 60 2.63 3.26 1.83
N PHE A 61 3.18 2.38 2.68
CA PHE A 61 4.59 2.36 3.03
C PHE A 61 5.50 2.06 1.83
N LEU A 62 5.21 1.00 1.07
CA LEU A 62 6.05 0.59 -0.06
C LEU A 62 6.02 1.63 -1.19
N GLN A 63 4.86 2.22 -1.48
CA GLN A 63 4.74 3.27 -2.49
C GLN A 63 5.48 4.54 -2.07
N ALA A 64 5.32 4.98 -0.82
CA ALA A 64 6.03 6.14 -0.30
C ALA A 64 7.55 5.93 -0.27
N ARG A 65 8.01 4.75 0.15
CA ARG A 65 9.46 4.43 0.23
C ARG A 65 10.13 4.28 -1.14
N SER A 66 9.39 3.79 -2.14
CA SER A 66 9.93 3.57 -3.48
C SER A 66 9.73 4.75 -4.43
N GLY A 67 8.83 5.69 -4.11
CA GLY A 67 8.44 6.72 -5.05
C GLY A 67 7.70 6.15 -6.27
N PHE A 68 7.03 5.00 -6.10
CA PHE A 68 6.35 4.30 -7.18
C PHE A 68 4.92 3.90 -6.76
N CYS A 69 3.93 4.33 -7.55
CA CYS A 69 2.53 4.00 -7.41
C CYS A 69 2.09 2.94 -8.45
N PRO A 70 1.71 1.72 -8.03
CA PRO A 70 1.16 0.67 -8.90
C PRO A 70 -0.13 1.08 -9.63
N GLY A 71 -0.96 1.93 -9.01
CA GLY A 71 -2.19 2.43 -9.61
C GLY A 71 -1.90 3.31 -10.83
N PHE A 72 -0.94 4.22 -10.71
CA PHE A 72 -0.49 5.07 -11.82
C PHE A 72 0.16 4.24 -12.93
N ALA A 73 1.01 3.28 -12.55
CA ALA A 73 1.60 2.33 -13.48
C ALA A 73 0.55 1.52 -14.27
N THR A 74 -0.53 1.11 -13.61
CA THR A 74 -1.64 0.37 -14.26
C THR A 74 -2.44 1.27 -15.19
N ALA A 75 -2.66 2.53 -14.81
CA ALA A 75 -3.32 3.54 -15.62
C ALA A 75 -2.44 4.10 -16.76
N GLY A 76 -1.14 3.75 -16.81
CA GLY A 76 -0.21 4.25 -17.82
C GLY A 76 0.14 5.73 -17.66
N ILE A 77 0.16 6.20 -16.40
CA ILE A 77 0.46 7.59 -16.05
C ILE A 77 1.57 7.69 -15.01
N TYR A 78 2.10 8.89 -14.85
CA TYR A 78 3.00 9.27 -13.77
C TYR A 78 2.75 10.72 -13.34
N ASP A 79 3.22 11.10 -12.16
CA ASP A 79 3.13 12.47 -11.65
C ASP A 79 4.31 12.74 -10.71
N VAL A 80 5.40 13.27 -11.24
CA VAL A 80 6.64 13.53 -10.48
C VAL A 80 6.80 15.00 -10.08
N SER A 81 5.75 15.80 -10.25
CA SER A 81 5.76 17.20 -9.80
C SER A 81 5.83 17.28 -8.28
N ASP A 82 6.38 18.39 -7.77
CA ASP A 82 6.55 18.58 -6.33
C ASP A 82 5.20 18.72 -5.60
N ASP A 83 4.23 19.40 -6.24
CA ASP A 83 2.89 19.68 -5.69
C ASP A 83 1.86 18.58 -6.00
N GLY A 84 2.13 17.75 -7.00
CA GLY A 84 1.21 16.73 -7.52
C GLY A 84 0.08 17.34 -8.34
N GLY A 85 -0.71 16.48 -8.98
CA GLY A 85 -1.80 16.87 -9.88
C GLY A 85 -1.37 17.07 -11.33
N GLU A 86 -0.07 16.98 -11.66
CA GLU A 86 0.47 17.17 -13.00
C GLU A 86 0.70 15.83 -13.69
N ARG A 87 -0.40 15.10 -13.90
CA ARG A 87 -0.36 13.75 -14.47
C ARG A 87 0.09 13.79 -15.92
N GLN A 88 1.06 12.96 -16.26
CA GLN A 88 1.56 12.76 -17.61
C GLN A 88 1.34 11.32 -18.06
N GLN A 89 1.14 11.12 -19.36
CA GLN A 89 0.98 9.79 -19.94
C GLN A 89 2.34 9.16 -20.25
N VAL A 90 2.45 7.85 -20.02
CA VAL A 90 3.59 7.06 -20.46
C VAL A 90 3.34 6.61 -21.91
N ALA A 91 3.88 7.35 -22.88
CA ALA A 91 3.69 7.06 -24.30
C ALA A 91 4.35 5.73 -24.72
N ASP A 92 5.58 5.51 -24.26
CA ASP A 92 6.37 4.34 -24.64
C ASP A 92 5.77 3.02 -24.11
N ALA A 93 5.72 2.02 -24.98
CA ALA A 93 5.11 0.73 -24.68
C ALA A 93 5.98 -0.12 -23.75
N GLU A 94 7.30 -0.04 -23.88
CA GLU A 94 8.24 -0.79 -23.05
C GLU A 94 8.25 -0.25 -21.63
N ALA A 95 8.21 1.08 -21.47
CA ALA A 95 8.06 1.76 -20.21
C ALA A 95 6.77 1.36 -19.50
N ARG A 96 5.62 1.37 -20.20
CA ARG A 96 4.34 0.85 -19.67
C ARG A 96 4.43 -0.62 -19.25
N ALA A 97 5.20 -1.44 -19.97
CA ALA A 97 5.38 -2.84 -19.61
C ALA A 97 6.27 -2.99 -18.36
N ALA A 98 7.33 -2.20 -18.24
CA ALA A 98 8.19 -2.15 -17.06
C ALA A 98 7.42 -1.71 -15.81
N ASP A 99 6.62 -0.65 -15.93
CA ASP A 99 5.74 -0.13 -14.88
C ASP A 99 4.74 -1.20 -14.41
N ARG A 100 4.06 -1.88 -15.34
CA ARG A 100 3.12 -2.96 -15.01
C ARG A 100 3.80 -4.15 -14.32
N ARG A 101 5.02 -4.52 -14.73
CA ARG A 101 5.80 -5.57 -14.03
C ARG A 101 6.16 -5.13 -12.61
N ARG A 102 6.57 -3.88 -12.42
CA ARG A 102 6.87 -3.31 -11.09
C ARG A 102 5.61 -3.25 -10.21
N ALA A 103 4.49 -2.80 -10.75
CA ALA A 103 3.20 -2.72 -10.06
C ALA A 103 2.79 -4.08 -9.46
N ARG A 104 2.84 -5.15 -10.28
CA ARG A 104 2.54 -6.52 -9.81
C ARG A 104 3.44 -6.95 -8.65
N ARG A 105 4.74 -6.68 -8.75
CA ARG A 105 5.70 -7.01 -7.67
C ARG A 105 5.38 -6.27 -6.39
N LEU A 106 5.04 -4.98 -6.47
CA LEU A 106 4.72 -4.19 -5.29
C LEU A 106 3.44 -4.71 -4.61
N HIS A 107 2.39 -5.00 -5.39
CA HIS A 107 1.16 -5.59 -4.87
C HIS A 107 1.39 -6.95 -4.20
N LEU A 108 2.20 -7.82 -4.82
CA LEU A 108 2.54 -9.12 -4.23
C LEU A 108 3.33 -8.97 -2.93
N HIS A 109 4.28 -8.04 -2.88
CA HIS A 109 5.02 -7.76 -1.64
C HIS A 109 4.09 -7.19 -0.56
N ALA A 110 3.20 -6.27 -0.90
CA ALA A 110 2.21 -5.72 0.04
C ALA A 110 1.26 -6.81 0.56
N ALA A 111 0.78 -7.69 -0.30
CA ALA A 111 -0.06 -8.82 0.07
C ALA A 111 0.68 -9.80 1.00
N GLY A 112 1.95 -10.11 0.72
CA GLY A 112 2.77 -10.96 1.59
C GLY A 112 3.01 -10.35 2.97
N LEU A 113 3.32 -9.05 3.03
CA LEU A 113 3.47 -8.33 4.31
C LEU A 113 2.15 -8.29 5.09
N ALA A 114 1.03 -8.04 4.42
CA ALA A 114 -0.28 -8.02 5.04
C ALA A 114 -0.67 -9.38 5.61
N ALA A 115 -0.49 -10.46 4.84
CA ALA A 115 -0.76 -11.82 5.28
C ALA A 115 0.10 -12.19 6.50
N LEU A 116 1.39 -11.84 6.48
CA LEU A 116 2.28 -12.06 7.62
C LEU A 116 1.82 -11.28 8.87
N ALA A 117 1.54 -9.98 8.73
CA ALA A 117 1.11 -9.14 9.84
C ALA A 117 -0.23 -9.62 10.43
N THR A 118 -1.21 -9.98 9.60
CA THR A 118 -2.47 -10.58 10.04
C THR A 118 -2.24 -11.91 10.74
N GLY A 119 -1.36 -12.78 10.21
CA GLY A 119 -1.00 -14.04 10.85
C GLY A 119 -0.46 -13.84 12.26
N VAL A 120 0.42 -12.84 12.45
CA VAL A 120 0.95 -12.46 13.77
C VAL A 120 -0.16 -11.96 14.69
N VAL A 121 -0.99 -11.01 14.23
CA VAL A 121 -2.10 -10.48 15.05
C VAL A 121 -3.10 -11.55 15.44
N PHE A 122 -3.48 -12.42 14.49
CA PHE A 122 -4.39 -13.53 14.75
C PHE A 122 -3.79 -14.51 15.75
N PHE A 123 -2.55 -14.97 15.53
CA PHE A 123 -1.87 -15.89 16.43
C PHE A 123 -1.76 -15.32 17.84
N VAL A 124 -1.22 -14.11 17.99
CA VAL A 124 -1.12 -13.44 19.30
C VAL A 124 -2.50 -13.27 19.93
N GLY A 125 -3.50 -12.85 19.16
CA GLY A 125 -4.85 -12.66 19.65
C GLY A 125 -5.53 -13.95 20.14
N THR A 126 -5.14 -15.11 19.61
CA THR A 126 -5.60 -16.41 20.15
C THR A 126 -4.90 -16.84 21.45
N LEU A 127 -3.78 -16.22 21.79
CA LEU A 127 -3.07 -16.45 23.05
C LEU A 127 -3.57 -15.53 24.19
N VAL A 128 -4.31 -14.47 23.85
CA VAL A 128 -4.88 -13.55 24.83
C VAL A 128 -6.26 -14.08 25.26
N PRO A 129 -6.47 -14.35 26.56
CA PRO A 129 -7.72 -14.86 27.09
C PRO A 129 -8.88 -13.85 26.95
#